data_AF-A0A9N8K4T7-F1
#
_entry.id   AF-A0A9N8K4T7-F1
#
_cell.length_a   1.000
_cell.length_b   1.000
_cell.length_c   1.000
_cell.angle_alpha   90.00
_cell.angle_beta   90.00
_cell.angle_gamma   90.00
#
_symmetry.space_group_name_H-M   'P 1'
#
loop_
_entity.id
_entity.type
_entity.pdbx_description
1 polymer ?
#
loop_
_entity_poly.entity_id
_entity_poly.type
_entity_poly.pdbx_seq_one_letter_code
_entity_poly.pdbx_strand_id
1 'polypeptide(L)'
;MQHWARFPPWKPLAKHAKSPNFACQDYAQREHLFMRWKEYFLVPDHKVKSITGASFEGFYYICFNQRNGSVSGIYFHSRSEKYVNTPAKHILSGQQR
;
A
#
# COMPACT_ATOMS: atom_id res chain seq x y z
N MET A 1 6.58 9.77 -4.63
CA MET A 1 7.69 8.79 -4.48
C MET A 1 8.09 8.55 -3.01
N GLN A 2 7.86 9.51 -2.10
CA GLN A 2 8.26 9.42 -0.68
C GLN A 2 7.59 8.26 0.09
N HIS A 3 6.33 7.92 -0.23
CA HIS A 3 5.62 6.81 0.41
C HIS A 3 6.25 5.45 0.12
N TRP A 4 6.65 5.20 -1.13
CA TRP A 4 7.36 3.97 -1.50
C TRP A 4 8.71 3.81 -0.78
N ALA A 5 9.40 4.91 -0.51
CA ALA A 5 10.69 4.90 0.19
C ALA A 5 10.59 4.38 1.64
N ARG A 6 9.38 4.31 2.22
CA ARG A 6 9.15 3.73 3.54
C ARG A 6 9.22 2.19 3.56
N PHE A 7 9.21 1.53 2.40
CA PHE A 7 9.46 0.10 2.29
C PHE A 7 10.95 -0.15 2.02
N PRO A 8 11.70 -0.81 2.92
CA PRO A 8 13.11 -1.11 2.67
C PRO A 8 13.37 -1.83 1.34
N PRO A 9 12.54 -2.80 0.90
CA PRO A 9 12.70 -3.46 -0.40
C PRO A 9 12.54 -2.55 -1.63
N TRP A 10 12.00 -1.34 -1.47
CA TRP A 10 11.86 -0.39 -2.58
C TRP A 10 13.19 0.31 -2.95
N LYS A 11 14.15 0.38 -2.02
CA LYS A 11 15.40 1.13 -2.21
C LYS A 11 16.15 0.80 -3.52
N PRO A 12 16.30 -0.47 -3.94
CA PRO A 12 16.99 -0.80 -5.20
C PRO A 12 16.23 -0.32 -6.45
N LEU A 13 14.90 -0.23 -6.38
CA LEU A 13 14.03 0.18 -7.48
C LEU A 13 13.91 1.70 -7.60
N ALA A 14 14.17 2.44 -6.51
CA ALA A 14 13.90 3.87 -6.41
C ALA A 14 14.61 4.73 -7.47
N LYS A 15 15.79 4.32 -7.95
CA LYS A 15 16.51 5.05 -9.02
C LYS A 15 15.81 4.87 -10.36
N HIS A 16 15.47 3.63 -10.72
CA HIS A 16 14.83 3.28 -11.98
C HIS A 16 13.38 3.78 -12.04
N ALA A 17 12.67 3.76 -10.91
CA ALA A 17 11.27 4.20 -10.79
C ALA A 17 11.04 5.70 -11.03
N LYS A 18 12.11 6.49 -11.20
CA LYS A 18 12.01 7.89 -11.64
C LYS A 18 11.78 8.02 -13.14
N SER A 19 12.09 6.97 -13.90
CA SER A 19 11.85 6.96 -15.34
C SER A 19 10.34 6.84 -15.61
N PRO A 20 9.78 7.66 -16.53
CA PRO A 20 8.37 7.52 -16.93
C PRO A 20 8.07 6.17 -17.59
N ASN A 21 9.09 5.51 -18.14
CA ASN A 21 8.99 4.19 -18.77
C ASN A 21 9.31 3.04 -17.80
N PHE A 22 9.35 3.32 -16.49
CA PHE A 22 9.61 2.28 -15.51
C PHE A 22 8.44 1.30 -15.44
N ALA A 23 8.69 0.08 -15.91
CA ALA A 23 7.88 -1.07 -15.63
C ALA A 23 8.67 -2.01 -14.71
N CYS A 24 8.01 -2.54 -13.68
CA CYS A 24 8.56 -3.64 -12.91
C CYS A 24 8.48 -4.91 -13.76
N GLN A 25 9.48 -5.13 -14.61
CA GLN A 25 9.58 -6.36 -15.40
C GLN A 25 9.82 -7.57 -14.49
N ASP A 26 9.31 -8.72 -14.92
CA ASP A 26 9.40 -10.02 -14.24
C ASP A 26 8.91 -9.98 -12.79
N TYR A 27 7.84 -9.22 -12.53
CA TYR A 27 7.29 -9.07 -11.19
C TYR A 27 6.98 -10.42 -10.53
N ALA A 28 6.53 -11.43 -11.31
CA ALA A 28 6.27 -12.78 -10.83
C ALA A 28 7.52 -13.48 -10.25
N GLN A 29 8.72 -13.10 -10.69
CA GLN A 29 9.99 -13.68 -10.23
C GLN A 29 10.62 -12.89 -9.07
N ARG A 30 10.05 -11.74 -8.69
CA ARG A 30 10.60 -10.89 -7.63
C ARG A 30 10.10 -11.32 -6.27
N GLU A 31 10.91 -11.17 -5.23
CA GLU A 31 10.43 -11.45 -3.87
C GLU A 31 9.35 -10.46 -3.42
N HIS A 32 9.38 -9.21 -3.89
CA HIS A 32 8.46 -8.17 -3.45
C HIS A 32 7.64 -7.57 -4.60
N LEU A 33 6.31 -7.51 -4.39
CA LEU A 33 5.36 -6.80 -5.25
C LEU A 33 4.90 -5.51 -4.60
N PHE A 34 4.85 -4.44 -5.40
CA PHE A 34 4.40 -3.12 -4.95
C PHE A 34 3.08 -2.77 -5.61
N MET A 35 2.06 -2.44 -4.82
CA MET A 35 0.70 -2.21 -5.30
C MET A 35 0.05 -1.01 -4.63
N ARG A 36 -0.97 -0.43 -5.28
CA ARG A 36 -1.86 0.54 -4.65
C ARG A 36 -3.24 -0.08 -4.50
N TRP A 37 -3.74 -0.17 -3.28
CA TRP A 37 -5.08 -0.72 -3.01
C TRP A 37 -6.03 0.41 -2.65
N LYS A 38 -7.18 0.46 -3.33
CA LYS A 38 -8.22 1.44 -3.08
C LYS A 38 -9.46 0.71 -2.58
N GLU A 39 -9.87 1.02 -1.36
CA GLU A 39 -11.18 0.60 -0.85
C GLU A 39 -12.26 1.33 -1.65
N TYR A 40 -13.28 0.59 -2.11
CA TYR A 40 -14.28 1.15 -3.01
C TYR A 40 -15.60 1.43 -2.27
N PHE A 41 -16.11 0.46 -1.52
CA PHE A 41 -17.31 0.60 -0.71
C PHE A 41 -17.28 -0.34 0.50
N LEU A 42 -18.17 -0.09 1.45
CA LEU A 42 -18.34 -0.96 2.61
C LEU A 42 -19.26 -2.12 2.27
N VAL A 43 -18.93 -3.29 2.82
CA VAL A 43 -19.82 -4.45 2.83
C VAL A 43 -20.35 -4.65 4.24
N PRO A 44 -21.64 -4.99 4.41
CA PRO A 44 -22.59 -5.35 3.34
C PRO A 44 -23.24 -4.16 2.62
N ASP A 45 -23.25 -2.96 3.21
CA ASP A 45 -23.97 -1.80 2.67
C ASP A 45 -23.07 -0.82 1.90
N HIS A 46 -23.11 -0.92 0.57
CA HIS A 46 -22.33 -0.08 -0.33
C HIS A 46 -22.82 1.38 -0.41
N LYS A 47 -23.98 1.70 0.16
CA LYS A 47 -24.53 3.07 0.16
C LYS A 47 -23.93 3.94 1.26
N VAL A 48 -23.32 3.33 2.27
CA VAL A 48 -22.63 4.05 3.35
C VAL A 48 -21.39 4.72 2.78
N LYS A 49 -21.39 6.06 2.77
CA LYS A 49 -20.29 6.87 2.20
C LYS A 49 -19.30 7.39 3.24
N SER A 50 -19.64 7.31 4.52
CA SER A 50 -18.80 7.80 5.61
C SER A 50 -19.00 6.96 6.87
N ILE A 51 -17.94 6.89 7.68
CA ILE A 51 -17.94 6.23 9.00
C ILE A 51 -17.39 7.25 10.00
N THR A 52 -17.99 7.36 11.17
CA THR A 52 -17.45 8.23 12.22
C THR A 52 -16.11 7.67 12.71
N GLY A 53 -15.05 8.48 12.66
CA GLY A 53 -13.72 8.10 13.16
C GLY A 53 -12.83 7.33 12.18
N ALA A 54 -13.30 7.03 10.97
CA ALA A 54 -12.50 6.39 9.92
C ALA A 54 -12.83 6.97 8.54
N SER A 55 -11.91 6.84 7.59
CA SER A 55 -12.14 7.22 6.20
C SER A 55 -11.49 6.20 5.27
N PHE A 56 -12.19 5.86 4.20
CA PHE A 56 -11.72 5.03 3.10
C PHE A 56 -11.54 5.85 1.80
N GLU A 57 -11.56 7.19 1.89
CA GLU A 57 -11.36 8.08 0.75
C GLU A 57 -9.93 7.99 0.18
N GLY A 58 -8.97 7.56 1.01
CA GLY A 58 -7.57 7.40 0.66
C GLY A 58 -7.30 6.06 -0.05
N PHE A 59 -6.03 5.69 -0.12
CA PHE A 59 -5.58 4.41 -0.65
C PHE A 59 -4.34 3.93 0.11
N TYR A 60 -4.02 2.66 -0.03
CA TYR A 60 -2.84 2.05 0.58
C TYR A 60 -1.72 1.91 -0.43
N TYR A 61 -0.50 2.23 -0.01
CA TYR A 61 0.71 1.68 -0.61
C TYR A 61 0.97 0.32 0.02
N ILE A 62 1.19 -0.70 -0.81
CA ILE A 62 1.35 -2.09 -0.38
C ILE A 62 2.69 -2.63 -0.86
N CYS A 63 3.39 -3.34 0.03
CA CYS A 63 4.52 -4.21 -0.29
C CYS A 63 4.16 -5.64 0.13
N PHE A 64 4.01 -6.53 -0.84
CA PHE A 64 3.74 -7.95 -0.61
C PHE A 64 5.02 -8.76 -0.81
N ASN A 65 5.39 -9.60 0.16
CA ASN A 65 6.49 -10.56 0.04
C ASN A 65 5.94 -11.90 -0.45
N GLN A 66 6.28 -12.28 -1.68
CA GLN A 66 5.83 -13.51 -2.33
C GLN A 66 6.41 -14.78 -1.70
N ARG A 67 7.55 -14.71 -0.99
CA ARG A 67 8.18 -15.88 -0.36
C ARG A 67 7.47 -16.32 0.92
N ASN A 68 7.03 -15.37 1.74
CA ASN A 68 6.45 -15.66 3.05
C ASN A 68 4.99 -15.19 3.23
N GLY A 69 4.39 -14.60 2.18
CA GLY A 69 3.00 -14.15 2.18
C GLY A 69 2.74 -12.87 2.99
N SER A 70 3.76 -12.23 3.55
CA SER A 70 3.56 -11.03 4.37
C SER A 70 3.16 -9.82 3.54
N VAL A 71 2.20 -9.04 4.04
CA VAL A 71 1.74 -7.79 3.44
C VAL A 71 2.04 -6.64 4.39
N SER A 72 2.80 -5.65 3.91
CA SER A 72 3.03 -4.38 4.59
C SER A 72 2.26 -3.27 3.89
N GLY A 73 1.43 -2.54 4.62
CA GLY A 73 0.63 -1.43 4.08
C GLY A 73 0.91 -0.09 4.76
N ILE A 74 0.80 1.00 3.99
CA ILE A 74 0.79 2.38 4.49
C ILE A 74 -0.40 3.10 3.87
N TYR A 75 -1.32 3.58 4.71
CA TYR A 75 -2.47 4.37 4.27
C TYR A 75 -2.07 5.79 3.92
N PHE A 76 -2.65 6.33 2.85
CA PHE A 76 -2.49 7.70 2.42
C PHE A 76 -3.83 8.33 2.08
N HIS A 77 -4.08 9.52 2.63
CA HIS A 77 -5.17 10.41 2.25
C HIS A 77 -4.66 11.85 2.26
N SER A 78 -5.10 12.66 1.30
CA SER A 78 -4.57 14.02 1.11
C SER A 78 -4.82 14.95 2.30
N ARG A 79 -5.86 14.68 3.13
CA ARG A 79 -6.14 15.46 4.34
C ARG A 79 -5.44 14.90 5.59
N SER A 80 -5.00 13.64 5.59
CA SER A 80 -4.37 13.01 6.76
C SER A 80 -2.86 13.30 6.90
N GLU A 81 -2.17 13.72 5.82
CA GLU A 81 -0.74 14.06 5.86
C GLU A 81 -0.41 15.21 6.83
N LYS A 82 -1.36 16.09 7.16
CA LYS A 82 -1.15 17.19 8.11
C LYS A 82 -1.25 16.77 9.58
N TYR A 83 -1.86 15.62 9.90
CA TYR A 83 -2.27 15.30 11.27
C TYR A 83 -1.75 13.97 11.83
N VAL A 84 -1.21 13.08 10.99
CA VAL A 84 -0.73 11.77 11.45
C VAL A 84 0.69 11.52 10.92
N ASN A 85 1.69 11.93 11.73
CA ASN A 85 3.11 11.63 11.46
C ASN A 85 3.49 10.17 11.76
N THR A 86 2.56 9.36 12.25
CA THR A 86 2.77 7.94 12.52
C THR A 86 2.28 7.09 11.33
N PRO A 87 3.17 6.45 10.54
CA PRO A 87 2.71 5.43 9.60
C PRO A 87 2.01 4.32 10.39
N ALA A 88 0.70 4.17 10.20
CA ALA A 88 -0.01 2.97 10.64
C ALA A 88 0.54 1.79 9.84
N LYS A 89 1.48 1.04 10.43
CA LYS A 89 1.95 -0.24 9.89
C LYS A 89 0.84 -1.26 10.11
N HIS A 90 0.00 -1.45 9.11
CA HIS A 90 -0.94 -2.56 9.12
C HIS A 90 -0.21 -3.78 8.57
N ILE A 91 0.10 -4.73 9.45
CA ILE A 91 0.61 -6.06 9.06
C ILE A 91 -0.62 -6.92 8.83
N LEU A 92 -1.00 -7.13 7.57
CA LEU A 92 -2.00 -8.14 7.25
C LEU A 92 -1.27 -9.48 7.21
N SER A 93 -1.25 -10.20 8.34
CA SER A 93 -0.78 -11.57 8.39
C SER A 93 -1.90 -12.49 7.90
N GLY A 94 -1.94 -12.75 6.60
CA GLY A 94 -2.73 -13.84 6.06
C GLY A 94 -2.01 -15.16 6.37
N GLN A 95 -2.48 -15.92 7.36
CA GLN A 95 -2.15 -17.34 7.43
C GLN A 95 -2.81 -18.01 6.23
N GLN A 96 -2.02 -18.48 5.26
CA GLN A 96 -2.53 -19.47 4.32
C GLN A 96 -2.82 -20.75 5.11
N ARG A 97 -4.08 -21.20 5.03
CA ARG A 97 -4.45 -22.59 5.34
C ARG A 97 -4.16 -23.46 4.13
#